data_AF-A0A7V7GKM4-F1
#
_entry.id   AF-A0A7V7GKM4-F1
#
_cell.length_a   1.000
_cell.length_b   1.000
_cell.length_c   1.000
_cell.angle_alpha   90.00
_cell.angle_beta   90.00
_cell.angle_gamma   90.00
#
_symmetry.space_group_name_H-M   'P 1'
#
loop_
_entity.id
_entity.type
_entity.pdbx_description
1 polymer ?
#
loop_
_entity_poly.entity_id
_entity_poly.type
_entity_poly.pdbx_seq_one_letter_code
_entity_poly.pdbx_strand_id
1 'polypeptide(L)'
;MLNRKSATITIFVLIVSVFSLSIGLNIKQELTVKTANSKIAALEKKNDILKRETKDQKSRISKLEDENNKMIETQIVNKDGDVYKEFTNVATKYFKSRFNYDPKTYKESKENVRDLISEELYKKFSENQLTYGDSNNVSSRLDNLEIYSGSLINQKTITGLLIVDYESKLGETDWFKNSEIYTVQYDIHAKKLTKIQSLGSVLRGDMIE
;
A
#
# COMPACT_ATOMS: atom_id res chain seq x y z
N MET A 1 5.30 103.20 12.83
CA MET A 1 4.92 103.11 11.41
C MET A 1 5.81 102.06 10.74
N LEU A 2 5.30 100.86 10.46
CA LEU A 2 6.06 99.92 9.63
C LEU A 2 6.26 100.54 8.24
N ASN A 3 7.51 100.59 7.78
CA ASN A 3 7.85 101.17 6.49
C ASN A 3 7.16 100.36 5.38
N ARG A 4 6.33 101.02 4.56
CA ARG A 4 5.39 100.41 3.61
C ARG A 4 6.07 99.38 2.68
N LYS A 5 7.36 99.56 2.37
CA LYS A 5 8.20 98.62 1.59
C LYS A 5 8.50 97.31 2.33
N SER A 6 8.70 97.34 3.65
CA SER A 6 8.93 96.15 4.47
C SER A 6 7.68 95.28 4.54
N ALA A 7 6.50 95.87 4.66
CA ALA A 7 5.23 95.13 4.66
C ALA A 7 4.98 94.38 3.33
N THR A 8 5.30 95.01 2.19
CA THR A 8 5.15 94.37 0.87
C THR A 8 6.09 93.19 0.67
N ILE A 9 7.35 93.31 1.13
CA ILE A 9 8.33 92.21 1.07
C ILE A 9 7.86 91.03 1.93
N THR A 10 7.36 91.29 3.15
CA THR A 10 6.87 90.23 4.04
C THR A 10 5.68 89.48 3.45
N ILE A 11 4.72 90.19 2.85
CA ILE A 11 3.56 89.57 2.17
C ILE A 11 4.01 88.70 0.99
N PHE A 12 4.97 89.17 0.21
CA PHE A 12 5.49 88.44 -0.94
C PHE A 12 6.18 87.13 -0.51
N VAL A 13 7.00 87.18 0.55
CA VAL A 13 7.64 85.98 1.12
C VAL A 13 6.61 84.97 1.62
N LEU A 14 5.50 85.44 2.20
CA LEU A 14 4.41 84.60 2.69
C LEU A 14 3.64 83.92 1.55
N ILE A 15 3.41 84.63 0.44
CA ILE A 15 2.77 84.05 -0.75
C ILE A 15 3.68 82.98 -1.38
N VAL A 16 4.97 83.28 -1.52
CA VAL A 16 5.95 82.33 -2.09
C VAL A 16 6.09 81.09 -1.21
N SER A 17 6.08 81.23 0.12
CA SER A 17 6.18 80.07 1.01
C SER A 17 4.93 79.18 0.94
N VAL A 18 3.73 79.75 0.90
CA VAL A 18 2.47 79.00 0.73
C VAL A 18 2.43 78.29 -0.63
N PHE A 19 2.89 78.95 -1.69
CA PHE A 19 2.95 78.36 -3.03
C PHE A 19 3.94 77.20 -3.10
N SER A 20 5.11 77.35 -2.46
CA SER A 20 6.14 76.30 -2.36
C SER A 20 5.65 75.07 -1.58
N LEU A 21 4.91 75.29 -0.49
CA LEU A 21 4.26 74.24 0.31
C LEU A 21 3.20 73.48 -0.49
N SER A 22 2.36 74.18 -1.25
CA SER A 22 1.34 73.60 -2.13
C SER A 22 1.95 72.68 -3.20
N ILE A 23 3.03 73.12 -3.85
CA ILE A 23 3.73 72.31 -4.87
C ILE A 23 4.38 71.08 -4.20
N GLY A 24 5.04 71.26 -3.06
CA GLY A 24 5.67 70.16 -2.32
C GLY A 24 4.68 69.08 -1.85
N LEU A 25 3.48 69.47 -1.43
CA LEU A 25 2.41 68.54 -1.04
C LEU A 25 1.86 67.77 -2.25
N ASN A 26 1.63 68.44 -3.38
CA ASN A 26 1.17 67.79 -4.61
C ASN A 26 2.19 66.77 -5.14
N ILE A 27 3.48 67.11 -5.16
CA ILE A 27 4.55 66.19 -5.59
C ILE A 27 4.62 64.96 -4.67
N LYS A 28 4.53 65.15 -3.35
CA LYS A 28 4.50 64.03 -2.39
C LYS A 28 3.27 63.14 -2.58
N GLN A 29 2.11 63.74 -2.85
CA GLN A 29 0.88 63.01 -3.11
C GLN A 29 0.97 62.19 -4.41
N GLU A 30 1.49 62.77 -5.48
CA GLU A 30 1.70 62.07 -6.76
C GLU A 30 2.71 60.91 -6.61
N LEU A 31 3.81 61.11 -5.89
CA LEU A 31 4.79 60.05 -5.58
C LEU A 31 4.18 58.92 -4.76
N THR A 32 3.32 59.24 -3.79
CA THR A 32 2.64 58.25 -2.94
C THR A 32 1.64 57.45 -3.76
N VAL A 33 0.86 58.09 -4.64
CA VAL A 33 -0.08 57.43 -5.55
C VAL A 33 0.66 56.53 -6.55
N LYS A 34 1.74 57.00 -7.17
CA LYS A 34 2.56 56.15 -8.07
C LYS A 34 3.14 54.94 -7.34
N THR A 35 3.61 55.10 -6.11
CA THR A 35 4.14 54.01 -5.27
C THR A 35 3.05 53.03 -4.85
N ALA A 36 1.85 53.51 -4.55
CA ALA A 36 0.71 52.66 -4.22
C ALA A 36 0.28 51.84 -5.45
N ASN A 37 0.17 52.47 -6.62
CA ASN A 37 -0.22 51.80 -7.86
C ASN A 37 0.81 50.74 -8.30
N SER A 38 2.11 51.01 -8.13
CA SER A 38 3.14 50.00 -8.44
C SER A 38 3.08 48.80 -7.49
N LYS A 39 2.81 49.04 -6.21
CA LYS A 39 2.57 47.96 -5.23
C LYS A 39 1.32 47.15 -5.56
N ILE A 40 0.23 47.80 -5.96
CA ILE A 40 -1.01 47.12 -6.38
C ILE A 40 -0.74 46.24 -7.59
N ALA A 41 -0.10 46.77 -8.64
CA ALA A 41 0.23 45.99 -9.84
C ALA A 41 1.16 44.79 -9.52
N ALA A 42 2.11 44.97 -8.60
CA ALA A 42 2.97 43.88 -8.14
C ALA A 42 2.19 42.80 -7.37
N LEU A 43 1.23 43.20 -6.54
CA LEU A 43 0.35 42.29 -5.80
C LEU A 43 -0.61 41.54 -6.72
N GLU A 44 -1.19 42.21 -7.71
CA GLU A 44 -2.03 41.58 -8.74
C GLU A 44 -1.27 40.52 -9.51
N LYS A 45 -0.04 40.83 -9.95
CA LYS A 45 0.83 39.86 -10.62
C LYS A 45 1.16 38.66 -9.74
N LYS A 46 1.44 38.87 -8.45
CA LYS A 46 1.64 37.77 -7.49
C LYS A 46 0.39 36.92 -7.31
N ASN A 47 -0.78 37.56 -7.22
CA ASN A 47 -2.05 36.86 -7.07
C ASN A 47 -2.38 36.00 -8.30
N ASP A 48 -2.11 36.51 -9.50
CA ASP A 48 -2.29 35.75 -10.74
C ASP A 48 -1.35 34.53 -10.84
N ILE A 49 -0.09 34.68 -10.39
CA ILE A 49 0.86 33.56 -10.30
C ILE A 49 0.34 32.52 -9.31
N LEU A 50 -0.04 32.94 -8.10
CA LEU A 50 -0.58 32.04 -7.07
C LEU A 50 -1.84 31.31 -7.54
N LYS A 51 -2.74 31.98 -8.27
CA LYS A 51 -3.94 31.34 -8.84
C LYS A 51 -3.57 30.26 -9.86
N ARG A 52 -2.56 30.51 -10.70
CA ARG A 52 -2.08 29.51 -11.68
C ARG A 52 -1.42 28.32 -10.98
N GLU A 53 -0.56 28.58 -10.00
CA GLU A 53 0.10 27.53 -9.21
C GLU A 53 -0.93 26.68 -8.45
N THR A 54 -1.93 27.30 -7.83
CA THR A 54 -3.01 26.59 -7.12
C THR A 54 -3.82 25.73 -8.08
N LYS A 55 -4.11 26.23 -9.30
CA LYS A 55 -4.82 25.45 -10.33
C LYS A 55 -3.99 24.25 -10.80
N ASP A 56 -2.68 24.43 -10.99
CA ASP A 56 -1.78 23.34 -11.39
C ASP A 56 -1.67 22.28 -10.28
N GLN A 57 -1.49 22.70 -9.03
CA GLN A 57 -1.48 21.80 -7.87
C GLN A 57 -2.78 21.01 -7.74
N LYS A 58 -3.95 21.66 -7.90
CA LYS A 58 -5.25 20.97 -7.85
C LYS A 58 -5.38 19.93 -8.96
N SER A 59 -4.89 20.24 -10.17
CA SER A 59 -4.85 19.29 -11.29
C SER A 59 -3.95 18.08 -10.98
N ARG A 60 -2.78 18.31 -10.40
CA ARG A 60 -1.86 17.22 -9.99
C ARG A 60 -2.46 16.35 -8.89
N ILE A 61 -3.09 16.95 -7.88
CA ILE A 61 -3.76 16.21 -6.79
C ILE A 61 -4.89 15.35 -7.37
N SER A 62 -5.74 15.91 -8.22
CA SER A 62 -6.83 15.15 -8.86
C SER A 62 -6.31 13.96 -9.69
N LYS A 63 -5.19 14.11 -10.40
CA LYS A 63 -4.56 13.00 -11.12
C LYS A 63 -4.03 11.92 -10.18
N LEU A 64 -3.38 12.32 -9.08
CA LEU A 64 -2.89 11.38 -8.07
C LEU A 64 -4.03 10.66 -7.36
N GLU A 65 -5.14 11.34 -7.09
CA GLU A 65 -6.37 10.73 -6.56
C GLU A 65 -6.96 9.72 -7.53
N ASP A 66 -7.07 10.05 -8.83
CA ASP A 66 -7.53 9.11 -9.86
C ASP A 66 -6.61 7.89 -10.01
N GLU A 67 -5.29 8.10 -9.99
CA GLU A 67 -4.30 7.02 -10.03
C GLU A 67 -4.39 6.13 -8.78
N ASN A 68 -4.54 6.72 -7.60
CA ASN A 68 -4.68 5.98 -6.35
C ASN A 68 -6.00 5.21 -6.29
N ASN A 69 -7.11 5.80 -6.75
CA ASN A 69 -8.39 5.12 -6.86
C ASN A 69 -8.32 3.94 -7.83
N LYS A 70 -7.65 4.08 -8.99
CA LYS A 70 -7.38 2.95 -9.89
C LYS A 70 -6.53 1.87 -9.23
N MET A 71 -5.50 2.24 -8.46
CA MET A 71 -4.70 1.27 -7.71
C MET A 71 -5.53 0.52 -6.67
N ILE A 72 -6.40 1.23 -5.93
CA ILE A 72 -7.32 0.64 -4.96
C ILE A 72 -8.31 -0.29 -5.66
N GLU A 73 -8.92 0.13 -6.77
CA GLU A 73 -9.80 -0.71 -7.59
C GLU A 73 -9.09 -1.98 -8.08
N THR A 74 -7.81 -1.89 -8.46
CA THR A 74 -7.02 -3.08 -8.84
C THR A 74 -6.60 -3.96 -7.66
N GLN A 75 -6.57 -3.43 -6.43
CA GLN A 75 -6.22 -4.18 -5.22
C GLN A 75 -7.46 -4.81 -4.55
N ILE A 76 -8.64 -4.21 -4.73
CA ILE A 76 -9.94 -4.81 -4.36
C ILE A 76 -10.35 -5.75 -5.49
N VAL A 77 -9.57 -6.81 -5.70
CA VAL A 77 -10.04 -7.94 -6.48
C VAL A 77 -11.11 -8.63 -5.66
N ASN A 78 -12.32 -8.79 -6.21
CA ASN A 78 -13.39 -9.57 -5.59
C ASN A 78 -12.80 -10.91 -5.12
N LYS A 79 -12.82 -11.17 -3.80
CA LYS A 79 -12.31 -12.43 -3.23
C LYS A 79 -13.12 -13.65 -3.67
N ASP A 80 -14.28 -13.44 -4.30
CA ASP A 80 -15.08 -14.48 -4.96
C ASP A 80 -14.74 -14.65 -6.46
N GLY A 81 -13.74 -13.91 -6.96
CA GLY A 81 -13.24 -14.03 -8.33
C GLY A 81 -12.58 -15.38 -8.59
N ASP A 82 -12.59 -15.82 -9.85
CA ASP A 82 -12.11 -17.15 -10.26
C ASP A 82 -10.67 -17.43 -9.84
N VAL A 83 -9.81 -16.41 -9.82
CA VAL A 83 -8.41 -16.53 -9.40
C VAL A 83 -8.27 -16.92 -7.93
N TYR A 84 -9.12 -16.37 -7.04
CA TYR A 84 -9.09 -16.75 -5.62
C TYR A 84 -9.70 -18.13 -5.39
N LYS A 85 -10.77 -18.48 -6.12
CA LYS A 85 -11.32 -19.85 -6.10
C LYS A 85 -10.28 -20.86 -6.56
N GLU A 86 -9.51 -20.54 -7.60
CA GLU A 86 -8.43 -21.37 -8.10
C GLU A 86 -7.30 -21.50 -7.07
N PHE A 87 -6.87 -20.39 -6.46
CA PHE A 87 -5.92 -20.42 -5.34
C PHE A 87 -6.40 -21.33 -4.21
N THR A 88 -7.63 -21.14 -3.72
CA THR A 88 -8.22 -21.95 -2.64
C THR A 88 -8.26 -23.42 -3.03
N ASN A 89 -8.62 -23.75 -4.27
CA ASN A 89 -8.66 -25.12 -4.76
C ASN A 89 -7.25 -25.75 -4.83
N VAL A 90 -6.26 -25.05 -5.38
CA VAL A 90 -4.88 -25.54 -5.47
C VAL A 90 -4.28 -25.73 -4.08
N ALA A 91 -4.44 -24.76 -3.18
CA ALA A 91 -4.01 -24.87 -1.80
C ALA A 91 -4.69 -26.05 -1.08
N THR A 92 -6.02 -26.17 -1.22
CA THR A 92 -6.77 -27.28 -0.62
C THR A 92 -6.27 -28.63 -1.12
N LYS A 93 -6.06 -28.81 -2.43
CA LYS A 93 -5.54 -30.06 -3.00
C LYS A 93 -4.14 -30.37 -2.50
N TYR A 94 -3.29 -29.34 -2.37
CA TYR A 94 -1.93 -29.51 -1.89
C TYR A 94 -1.92 -30.00 -0.44
N PHE A 95 -2.59 -29.27 0.46
CA PHE A 95 -2.62 -29.61 1.88
C PHE A 95 -3.35 -30.92 2.15
N LYS A 96 -4.44 -31.22 1.40
CA LYS A 96 -5.08 -32.55 1.46
C LYS A 96 -4.14 -33.67 1.07
N SER A 97 -3.41 -33.53 -0.03
CA SER A 97 -2.47 -34.57 -0.46
C SER A 97 -1.32 -34.70 0.53
N ARG A 98 -0.79 -33.58 1.05
CA ARG A 98 0.35 -33.54 1.97
C ARG A 98 0.06 -34.14 3.35
N PHE A 99 -1.17 -34.00 3.86
CA PHE A 99 -1.57 -34.37 5.22
C PHE A 99 -2.57 -35.55 5.28
N ASN A 100 -2.92 -36.18 4.16
CA ASN A 100 -3.70 -37.42 4.15
C ASN A 100 -2.87 -38.54 3.52
N TYR A 101 -2.23 -39.35 4.36
CA TYR A 101 -1.49 -40.52 3.92
C TYR A 101 -1.33 -41.54 5.05
N ASP A 102 -1.07 -42.77 4.64
CA ASP A 102 -0.53 -43.85 5.46
C ASP A 102 0.78 -44.35 4.82
N PRO A 103 1.49 -45.34 5.41
CA PRO A 103 2.72 -45.85 4.81
C PRO A 103 2.57 -46.43 3.40
N LYS A 104 1.37 -46.89 3.03
CA LYS A 104 1.09 -47.48 1.71
C LYS A 104 0.85 -46.41 0.65
N THR A 105 0.25 -45.29 1.05
CA THR A 105 -0.18 -44.20 0.15
C THR A 105 0.78 -43.00 0.15
N TYR A 106 1.78 -42.97 1.05
CA TYR A 106 2.70 -41.85 1.18
C TYR A 106 3.43 -41.48 -0.11
N LYS A 107 3.85 -42.46 -0.90
CA LYS A 107 4.49 -42.20 -2.20
C LYS A 107 3.54 -41.48 -3.16
N GLU A 108 2.29 -41.92 -3.23
CA GLU A 108 1.25 -41.30 -4.06
C GLU A 108 0.94 -39.88 -3.58
N SER A 109 0.84 -39.68 -2.26
CA SER A 109 0.70 -38.36 -1.64
C SER A 109 1.80 -37.38 -2.08
N LYS A 110 3.06 -37.82 -2.17
CA LYS A 110 4.17 -36.98 -2.68
C LYS A 110 4.01 -36.64 -4.16
N GLU A 111 3.64 -37.60 -5.01
CA GLU A 111 3.47 -37.34 -6.45
C GLU A 111 2.27 -36.43 -6.72
N ASN A 112 1.17 -36.58 -5.96
CA ASN A 112 -0.05 -35.78 -6.11
C ASN A 112 0.16 -34.27 -5.86
N VAL A 113 1.22 -33.88 -5.15
CA VAL A 113 1.54 -32.45 -4.94
C VAL A 113 2.34 -31.81 -6.08
N ARG A 114 2.93 -32.60 -6.98
CA ARG A 114 3.88 -32.11 -8.00
C ARG A 114 3.30 -31.03 -8.92
N ASP A 115 2.08 -31.25 -9.41
CA ASP A 115 1.43 -30.31 -10.33
C ASP A 115 0.85 -29.08 -9.61
N LEU A 116 0.78 -29.11 -8.28
CA LEU A 116 0.20 -28.06 -7.45
C LEU A 116 1.24 -27.02 -7.01
N ILE A 117 2.53 -27.36 -7.09
CA ILE A 117 3.63 -26.52 -6.63
C ILE A 117 4.67 -26.28 -7.74
N SER A 118 5.52 -25.27 -7.54
CA SER A 118 6.65 -25.00 -8.43
C SER A 118 7.66 -26.15 -8.40
N GLU A 119 8.39 -26.34 -9.49
CA GLU A 119 9.43 -27.37 -9.58
C GLU A 119 10.49 -27.19 -8.48
N GLU A 120 10.81 -25.93 -8.13
CA GLU A 120 11.75 -25.63 -7.05
C GLU A 120 11.24 -26.10 -5.68
N LEU A 121 9.94 -25.89 -5.39
CA LEU A 121 9.34 -26.40 -4.15
C LEU A 121 9.25 -27.93 -4.15
N TYR A 122 8.88 -28.53 -5.29
CA TYR A 122 8.83 -29.97 -5.42
C TYR A 122 10.19 -30.59 -5.16
N LYS A 123 11.24 -30.03 -5.77
CA LYS A 123 12.63 -30.41 -5.56
C LYS A 123 13.02 -30.35 -4.08
N LYS A 124 12.74 -29.24 -3.38
CA LYS A 124 13.01 -29.11 -1.93
C LYS A 124 12.24 -30.12 -1.09
N PHE A 125 11.01 -30.43 -1.48
CA PHE A 125 10.16 -31.41 -0.81
C PHE A 125 10.65 -32.85 -1.04
N SER A 126 11.09 -33.19 -2.26
CA SER A 126 11.52 -34.52 -2.65
C SER A 126 12.98 -34.84 -2.28
N GLU A 127 13.87 -33.83 -2.31
CA GLU A 127 15.32 -34.00 -2.06
C GLU A 127 15.69 -33.97 -0.58
N ASN A 128 14.72 -33.76 0.32
CA ASN A 128 14.99 -33.82 1.75
C ASN A 128 15.28 -35.28 2.14
N GLN A 129 16.57 -35.64 2.10
CA GLN A 129 17.12 -37.00 2.27
C GLN A 129 16.84 -37.63 3.65
N LEU A 130 16.19 -36.91 4.56
CA LEU A 130 15.70 -37.41 5.84
C LEU A 130 14.30 -38.06 5.73
N THR A 131 13.65 -37.97 4.58
CA THR A 131 12.40 -38.70 4.31
C THR A 131 12.75 -40.05 3.69
N TYR A 132 12.82 -41.07 4.53
CA TYR A 132 12.87 -42.45 4.09
C TYR A 132 11.73 -42.70 3.07
N GLY A 133 11.97 -43.59 2.10
CA GLY A 133 11.05 -43.83 0.98
C GLY A 133 9.67 -44.37 1.42
N ASP A 134 9.60 -44.88 2.64
CA ASP A 134 8.44 -45.26 3.42
C ASP A 134 8.11 -44.13 4.42
N SER A 135 6.86 -43.90 4.77
CA SER A 135 6.48 -42.82 5.72
C SER A 135 7.04 -42.99 7.14
N ASN A 136 7.99 -43.92 7.35
CA ASN A 136 8.52 -44.34 8.64
C ASN A 136 7.42 -44.78 9.60
N ASN A 137 6.44 -45.54 9.10
CA ASN A 137 5.21 -45.93 9.79
C ASN A 137 4.34 -44.77 10.28
N VAL A 138 4.60 -43.54 9.84
CA VAL A 138 3.74 -42.39 10.15
C VAL A 138 2.51 -42.43 9.26
N SER A 139 1.35 -42.25 9.87
CA SER A 139 0.11 -41.92 9.17
C SER A 139 -0.31 -40.51 9.56
N SER A 140 -0.94 -39.79 8.62
CA SER A 140 -1.49 -38.46 8.85
C SER A 140 -2.86 -38.36 8.21
N ARG A 141 -3.79 -37.67 8.89
CA ARG A 141 -5.08 -37.28 8.33
C ARG A 141 -5.34 -35.80 8.60
N LEU A 142 -5.81 -35.10 7.58
CA LEU A 142 -6.20 -33.70 7.67
C LEU A 142 -7.60 -33.61 8.27
N ASP A 143 -7.73 -32.88 9.37
CA ASP A 143 -9.01 -32.69 10.05
C ASP A 143 -9.70 -31.41 9.54
N ASN A 144 -8.95 -30.31 9.52
CA ASN A 144 -9.46 -29.00 9.11
C ASN A 144 -8.40 -28.17 8.39
N LEU A 145 -8.85 -27.32 7.47
CA LEU A 145 -8.00 -26.42 6.70
C LEU A 145 -8.69 -25.06 6.56
N GLU A 146 -8.16 -24.08 7.26
CA GLU A 146 -8.60 -22.69 7.15
C GLU A 146 -7.67 -21.94 6.20
N ILE A 147 -8.23 -21.23 5.22
CA ILE A 147 -7.47 -20.51 4.19
C ILE A 147 -7.87 -19.05 4.22
N TYR A 148 -6.90 -18.18 4.54
CA TYR A 148 -7.06 -16.74 4.53
C TYR A 148 -6.27 -16.15 3.36
N SER A 149 -6.97 -15.78 2.29
CA SER A 149 -6.37 -15.13 1.13
C SER A 149 -6.05 -13.66 1.42
N GLY A 150 -4.79 -13.28 1.21
CA GLY A 150 -4.33 -11.90 1.09
C GLY A 150 -4.73 -11.28 -0.25
N SER A 151 -4.30 -10.04 -0.50
CA SER A 151 -4.58 -9.34 -1.75
C SER A 151 -3.72 -9.85 -2.91
N LEU A 152 -4.24 -9.73 -4.13
CA LEU A 152 -3.47 -9.96 -5.35
C LEU A 152 -2.41 -8.86 -5.52
N ILE A 153 -1.14 -9.24 -5.50
CA ILE A 153 0.01 -8.35 -5.62
C ILE A 153 0.47 -8.33 -7.08
N ASN A 154 0.63 -7.13 -7.64
CA ASN A 154 1.13 -6.87 -8.99
C ASN A 154 0.43 -7.71 -10.08
N GLN A 155 -0.86 -7.99 -9.90
CA GLN A 155 -1.67 -8.82 -10.81
C GLN A 155 -1.08 -10.22 -11.09
N LYS A 156 -0.24 -10.74 -10.19
CA LYS A 156 0.52 -11.97 -10.42
C LYS A 156 0.46 -12.95 -9.27
N THR A 157 0.47 -12.47 -8.03
CA THR A 157 0.68 -13.34 -6.86
C THR A 157 -0.37 -13.10 -5.80
N ILE A 158 -0.98 -14.18 -5.32
CA ILE A 158 -1.80 -14.16 -4.11
C ILE A 158 -0.96 -14.68 -2.96
N THR A 159 -0.93 -13.95 -1.84
CA THR A 159 -0.40 -14.47 -0.57
C THR A 159 -1.51 -15.11 0.23
N GLY A 160 -1.20 -16.15 1.01
CA GLY A 160 -2.17 -16.80 1.89
C GLY A 160 -1.58 -17.09 3.25
N LEU A 161 -2.42 -17.00 4.29
CA LEU A 161 -2.17 -17.56 5.60
C LEU A 161 -3.10 -18.75 5.78
N LEU A 162 -2.57 -19.90 6.17
CA LEU A 162 -3.33 -21.13 6.32
C LEU A 162 -3.14 -21.68 7.72
N ILE A 163 -4.21 -22.23 8.28
CA ILE A 163 -4.16 -23.02 9.51
C ILE A 163 -4.57 -24.43 9.17
N VAL A 164 -3.69 -25.38 9.50
CA VAL A 164 -3.79 -26.78 9.12
C VAL A 164 -3.91 -27.59 10.40
N ASP A 165 -5.09 -28.11 10.67
CA ASP A 165 -5.33 -29.02 11.78
C ASP A 165 -5.30 -30.45 11.24
N TYR A 166 -4.47 -31.29 11.83
CA TYR A 166 -4.27 -32.66 11.38
C TYR A 166 -3.93 -33.57 12.56
N GLU A 167 -4.25 -34.85 12.38
CA GLU A 167 -3.81 -35.89 13.28
C GLU A 167 -2.68 -36.69 12.67
N SER A 168 -1.77 -37.16 13.51
CA SER A 168 -0.71 -38.09 13.10
C SER A 168 -0.52 -39.21 14.12
N LYS A 169 -0.07 -40.37 13.67
CA LYS A 169 0.30 -41.49 14.55
C LYS A 169 1.53 -42.23 14.00
N LEU A 170 2.24 -42.91 14.89
CA LEU A 170 3.39 -43.75 14.55
C LEU A 170 3.02 -45.22 14.75
N GLY A 171 2.82 -45.97 13.66
CA GLY A 171 2.39 -47.37 13.73
C GLY A 171 1.03 -47.53 14.41
N GLU A 172 1.00 -48.29 15.51
CA GLU A 172 -0.21 -48.61 16.28
C GLU A 172 -0.41 -47.70 17.50
N THR A 173 0.29 -46.58 17.59
CA THR A 173 0.02 -45.58 18.65
C THR A 173 -1.33 -44.89 18.43
N ASP A 174 -1.79 -44.23 19.48
CA ASP A 174 -2.93 -43.32 19.39
C ASP A 174 -2.64 -42.15 18.43
N TRP A 175 -3.72 -41.53 17.96
CA TRP A 175 -3.66 -40.34 17.13
C TRP A 175 -3.36 -39.12 17.98
N PHE A 176 -2.40 -38.32 17.53
CA PHE A 176 -2.01 -37.05 18.13
C PHE A 176 -2.52 -35.91 17.26
N LYS A 177 -3.30 -35.01 17.86
CA LYS A 177 -3.77 -33.78 17.21
C LYS A 177 -2.63 -32.76 17.12
N ASN A 178 -2.53 -32.12 15.97
CA ASN A 178 -1.54 -31.09 15.66
C ASN A 178 -2.24 -29.94 14.92
N SER A 179 -1.76 -28.72 15.14
CA SER A 179 -2.14 -27.56 14.35
C SER A 179 -0.90 -26.79 13.96
N GLU A 180 -0.80 -26.40 12.69
CA GLU A 180 0.32 -25.64 12.15
C GLU A 180 -0.17 -24.47 11.30
N ILE A 181 0.56 -23.35 11.40
CA ILE A 181 0.31 -22.17 10.57
C ILE A 181 1.31 -22.13 9.43
N TYR A 182 0.80 -21.87 8.23
CA TYR A 182 1.60 -21.70 7.02
C TYR A 182 1.38 -20.35 6.38
N THR A 183 2.43 -19.80 5.78
CA THR A 183 2.31 -18.76 4.76
C THR A 183 2.60 -19.36 3.39
N VAL A 184 1.81 -18.96 2.40
CA VAL A 184 1.97 -19.42 1.02
C VAL A 184 1.96 -18.28 0.03
N GLN A 185 2.56 -18.52 -1.14
CA GLN A 185 2.42 -17.68 -2.32
C GLN A 185 1.95 -18.52 -3.49
N TYR A 186 0.98 -17.99 -4.23
CA TYR A 186 0.39 -18.61 -5.42
C TYR A 186 0.62 -17.71 -6.63
N ASP A 187 1.23 -18.24 -7.67
CA ASP A 187 1.38 -17.55 -8.96
C ASP A 187 0.17 -17.88 -9.84
N ILE A 188 -0.57 -16.85 -10.25
CA ILE A 188 -1.86 -17.01 -10.96
C ILE A 188 -1.68 -17.44 -12.42
N HIS A 189 -0.51 -17.21 -13.00
CA HIS A 189 -0.23 -17.59 -14.40
C HIS A 189 0.31 -19.01 -14.47
N ALA A 190 1.22 -19.37 -13.56
CA ALA A 190 1.71 -20.73 -13.43
C ALA A 190 0.69 -21.67 -12.76
N LYS A 191 -0.33 -21.11 -12.10
CA LYS A 191 -1.39 -21.81 -11.37
C LYS A 191 -0.85 -22.76 -10.30
N LYS A 192 0.25 -22.37 -9.66
CA LYS A 192 1.03 -23.18 -8.73
C LYS A 192 1.39 -22.40 -7.47
N LEU A 193 1.47 -23.09 -6.34
CA LEU A 193 2.13 -22.53 -5.16
C LEU A 193 3.63 -22.42 -5.42
N THR A 194 4.21 -21.27 -5.15
CA THR A 194 5.63 -20.96 -5.41
C THR A 194 6.43 -20.77 -4.14
N LYS A 195 5.76 -20.50 -3.02
CA LYS A 195 6.35 -20.48 -1.68
C LYS A 195 5.41 -21.11 -0.67
N ILE A 196 5.94 -21.94 0.22
CA ILE A 196 5.23 -22.53 1.37
C ILE A 196 6.21 -22.48 2.55
N GLN A 197 5.81 -21.86 3.65
CA GLN A 197 6.64 -21.70 4.83
C GLN A 197 5.82 -21.93 6.09
N SER A 198 6.20 -22.94 6.89
CA SER A 198 5.64 -23.12 8.23
C SER A 198 6.09 -21.96 9.12
N LEU A 199 5.14 -21.40 9.86
CA LEU A 199 5.36 -20.40 10.91
C LEU A 199 5.44 -21.05 12.30
N GLY A 200 5.26 -22.37 12.38
CA GLY A 200 5.29 -23.14 13.62
C GLY A 200 3.94 -23.75 14.00
N SER A 201 4.00 -24.58 15.02
CA SER A 201 2.83 -25.26 15.61
C SER A 201 2.08 -24.33 16.57
N VAL A 202 0.77 -24.51 16.67
CA VAL A 202 -0.09 -23.74 17.57
C VAL A 202 -0.87 -24.70 18.44
N LEU A 203 -1.00 -24.38 19.73
CA LEU A 203 -1.91 -25.08 20.64
C LEU A 203 -3.28 -24.40 20.56
N ARG A 204 -4.27 -25.10 19.99
CA ARG A 204 -5.68 -24.70 20.03
C ARG A 204 -6.35 -25.35 21.26
N GLY A 205 -7.31 -24.66 21.87
CA GLY A 205 -7.92 -25.08 23.14
C GLY A 205 -8.69 -26.40 23.06
N ASP A 206 -9.15 -26.79 21.86
CA ASP A 206 -9.78 -28.08 21.54
C ASP A 206 -8.79 -29.23 21.34
N MET A 207 -7.49 -28.94 21.37
CA MET A 207 -6.41 -29.92 21.34
C MET A 207 -5.83 -30.20 22.74
N ILE A 208 -6.38 -29.59 23.79
CA ILE A 208 -6.04 -29.86 25.19
C ILE A 208 -7.19 -30.69 25.78
N GLU A 209 -7.01 -32.02 25.79
CA GLU A 209 -7.80 -32.95 26.63
C GLU A 209 -6.97 -33.38 27.84
#